data_AF-A0A2V6GQB6-F1
#
_entry.id   AF-A0A2V6GQB6-F1
#
_cell.length_a   1.000
_cell.length_b   1.000
_cell.length_c   1.000
_cell.angle_alpha   90.00
_cell.angle_beta   90.00
_cell.angle_gamma   90.00
#
_symmetry.space_group_name_H-M   'P 1'
#
loop_
_entity.id
_entity.type
_entity.pdbx_description
1 polymer ?
#
loop_
_entity_poly.entity_id
_entity_poly.type
_entity_poly.pdbx_seq_one_letter_code
_entity_poly.pdbx_strand_id
1 'polypeptide(L)'
;MKVLGAVLFVIVAAGETLHAQQTESLDKLAGDFWTWRARYAPFNGDDVPRMERPGGMRDWSRAKIDNHRSELAEFESRWRKIDINGWPIPKQVDYSLIGSALSRV
;
A
#
# COMPACT_ATOMS: atom_id res chain seq x y z
N MET A 1 -6.24 38.27 20.94
CA MET A 1 -6.44 36.92 21.51
C MET A 1 -7.43 36.06 20.73
N LYS A 2 -8.66 36.52 20.41
CA LYS A 2 -9.65 35.71 19.68
C LYS A 2 -9.23 35.31 18.26
N VAL A 3 -8.60 36.21 17.51
CA VAL A 3 -8.12 35.95 16.14
C VAL A 3 -6.93 34.97 16.13
N LEU A 4 -6.01 35.10 17.09
CA LEU A 4 -4.87 34.18 17.24
C LEU A 4 -5.33 32.76 17.59
N GLY A 5 -6.32 32.62 18.47
CA GLY A 5 -6.89 31.32 18.83
C GLY A 5 -7.64 30.66 17.68
N ALA A 6 -8.37 31.44 16.86
CA ALA A 6 -9.05 30.92 15.67
C ALA A 6 -8.07 30.45 14.58
N VAL A 7 -6.98 31.19 14.35
CA VAL A 7 -5.93 30.80 13.40
C VAL A 7 -5.21 29.53 13.86
N LEU A 8 -4.89 29.41 15.15
CA LEU A 8 -4.25 28.21 15.70
C LEU A 8 -5.15 26.98 15.58
N PHE A 9 -6.46 27.12 15.78
CA PHE A 9 -7.43 26.03 15.66
C PHE A 9 -7.58 25.53 14.21
N VAL A 10 -7.58 26.43 13.23
CA VAL A 10 -7.65 26.09 11.80
C VAL A 10 -6.40 25.32 11.34
N ILE A 11 -5.21 25.69 11.83
CA ILE A 11 -3.95 25.02 11.49
C ILE A 11 -3.92 23.57 12.02
N VAL A 12 -4.40 23.34 13.24
CA VAL A 12 -4.46 21.99 13.84
C VAL A 12 -5.45 21.09 13.09
N ALA A 13 -6.65 21.59 12.77
CA ALA A 13 -7.65 20.82 12.03
C ALA A 13 -7.17 20.42 10.62
N ALA A 14 -6.46 21.30 9.92
CA ALA A 14 -5.87 20.99 8.61
C ALA A 14 -4.81 19.88 8.70
N GLY A 15 -3.98 19.89 9.75
CA GLY A 15 -2.95 18.87 9.97
C GLY A 15 -3.50 17.45 10.20
N GLU A 16 -4.67 17.32 10.83
CA GLU A 16 -5.31 16.02 11.03
C GLU A 16 -5.93 15.46 9.74
N THR A 17 -6.53 16.32 8.90
CA THR A 17 -7.11 15.89 7.61
C THR A 17 -6.05 15.38 6.63
N LEU A 18 -4.88 16.02 6.59
CA LEU A 18 -3.74 15.57 5.77
C LEU A 18 -3.21 14.21 6.23
N HIS A 19 -3.10 13.99 7.54
CA HIS A 19 -2.71 12.70 8.11
C HIS A 19 -3.70 11.60 7.73
N ALA A 20 -5.00 11.83 7.92
CA ALA A 20 -6.03 10.86 7.59
C ALA A 20 -5.97 10.46 6.09
N GLN A 21 -5.84 11.43 5.19
CA GLN A 21 -5.77 11.20 3.75
C GLN A 21 -4.52 10.42 3.32
N GLN A 22 -3.36 10.67 3.95
CA GLN A 22 -2.16 9.90 3.65
C GLN A 22 -2.20 8.49 4.25
N THR A 23 -2.82 8.29 5.42
CA THR A 23 -3.04 6.94 5.96
C THR A 23 -4.00 6.12 5.09
N GLU A 24 -5.06 6.73 4.56
CA GLU A 24 -5.96 6.12 3.59
C GLU A 24 -5.22 5.71 2.30
N SER A 25 -4.22 6.49 1.89
CA SER A 25 -3.39 6.17 0.73
C SER A 25 -2.55 4.89 0.92
N LEU A 26 -2.02 4.65 2.12
CA LEU A 26 -1.30 3.42 2.44
C LEU A 26 -2.24 2.23 2.50
N ASP A 27 -3.38 2.36 3.19
CA ASP A 27 -4.35 1.27 3.36
C ASP A 27 -4.91 0.84 2.00
N LYS A 28 -5.22 1.79 1.12
CA LYS A 28 -5.62 1.49 -0.26
C LYS A 28 -4.51 0.79 -1.05
N LEU A 29 -3.27 1.30 -0.97
CA LEU A 29 -2.12 0.69 -1.65
C LEU A 29 -1.89 -0.75 -1.19
N ALA A 30 -1.96 -1.00 0.12
CA ALA A 30 -1.85 -2.33 0.70
C ALA A 30 -2.96 -3.26 0.16
N GLY A 31 -4.22 -2.82 0.17
CA GLY A 31 -5.35 -3.60 -0.34
C GLY A 31 -5.22 -3.94 -1.83
N ASP A 32 -4.84 -2.96 -2.65
CA ASP A 32 -4.58 -3.16 -4.08
C ASP A 32 -3.42 -4.18 -4.28
N PHE A 33 -2.32 -4.02 -3.54
CA PHE A 33 -1.14 -4.90 -3.63
C PHE A 33 -1.45 -6.34 -3.23
N TRP A 34 -2.16 -6.56 -2.12
CA TRP A 34 -2.49 -7.91 -1.68
C TRP A 34 -3.47 -8.60 -2.62
N THR A 35 -4.41 -7.85 -3.21
CA THR A 35 -5.31 -8.34 -4.27
C THR A 35 -4.53 -8.74 -5.52
N TRP A 36 -3.57 -7.92 -5.93
CA TRP A 36 -2.67 -8.21 -7.04
C TRP A 36 -1.80 -9.45 -6.75
N ARG A 37 -1.19 -9.52 -5.56
CA ARG A 37 -0.33 -10.63 -5.13
C ARG A 37 -1.10 -11.94 -5.07
N ALA A 38 -2.35 -11.94 -4.61
CA ALA A 38 -3.22 -13.11 -4.59
C ALA A 38 -3.41 -13.75 -5.98
N ARG A 39 -3.44 -12.93 -7.03
CA ARG A 39 -3.58 -13.39 -8.41
C ARG A 39 -2.30 -14.05 -8.93
N TYR A 40 -1.13 -13.51 -8.59
CA TYR A 40 0.14 -13.88 -9.24
C TYR A 40 1.09 -14.71 -8.38
N ALA A 41 0.90 -14.75 -7.05
CA ALA A 41 1.74 -15.52 -6.15
C ALA A 41 1.75 -17.00 -6.56
N PRO A 42 2.92 -17.67 -6.58
CA PRO A 42 3.00 -19.11 -6.78
C PRO A 42 2.12 -19.87 -5.78
N PHE A 43 1.63 -21.04 -6.19
CA PHE A 43 0.99 -21.96 -5.27
C PHE A 43 2.04 -22.49 -4.30
N ASN A 44 1.74 -22.46 -3.00
CA ASN A 44 2.50 -23.14 -1.97
C ASN A 44 1.59 -24.14 -1.26
N GLY A 45 2.20 -25.16 -0.63
CA GLY A 45 1.47 -26.16 0.17
C GLY A 45 1.25 -25.73 1.62
N ASP A 46 1.54 -24.47 1.95
CA ASP A 46 1.32 -23.91 3.28
C ASP A 46 -0.17 -23.56 3.44
N ASP A 47 -0.72 -23.84 4.61
CA ASP A 47 -2.10 -23.59 4.95
C ASP A 47 -2.31 -22.15 5.43
N VAL A 48 -1.26 -21.48 5.91
CA VAL A 48 -1.34 -20.09 6.42
C VAL A 48 -1.80 -19.08 5.36
N PRO A 49 -1.29 -19.11 4.11
CA PRO A 49 -1.75 -18.21 3.05
C PRO A 49 -2.86 -18.82 2.17
N ARG A 50 -3.57 -19.87 2.65
CA ARG A 50 -4.60 -20.53 1.85
C ARG A 50 -5.74 -19.56 1.55
N MET A 51 -6.05 -19.39 0.26
CA MET A 51 -7.13 -18.54 -0.22
C MET A 51 -7.77 -19.14 -1.47
N GLU A 52 -9.04 -18.83 -1.70
CA GLU A 52 -9.69 -19.16 -2.97
C GLU A 52 -9.03 -18.41 -4.11
N ARG A 53 -8.72 -19.12 -5.19
CA ARG A 53 -8.09 -18.56 -6.39
C ARG A 53 -8.99 -18.84 -7.59
N PRO A 54 -9.14 -17.87 -8.51
CA PRO A 54 -9.87 -18.11 -9.74
C PRO A 54 -9.22 -19.27 -10.50
N GLY A 55 -10.05 -20.19 -10.96
CA GLY A 55 -9.61 -21.32 -11.79
C GLY A 55 -9.12 -20.87 -13.17
N GLY A 56 -8.66 -21.83 -13.97
CA GLY A 56 -8.20 -21.61 -15.34
C GLY A 56 -6.68 -21.73 -15.50
N MET A 57 -6.21 -21.60 -16.74
CA MET A 57 -4.79 -21.73 -17.05
C MET A 57 -4.07 -20.40 -16.89
N ARG A 58 -2.96 -20.40 -16.13
CA ARG A 58 -2.09 -19.23 -16.00
C ARG A 58 -1.29 -19.03 -17.29
N ASP A 59 -1.35 -17.81 -17.82
CA ASP A 59 -0.57 -17.38 -18.97
C ASP A 59 0.83 -16.94 -18.53
N TRP A 60 1.84 -17.66 -19.00
CA TRP A 60 3.26 -17.42 -18.73
C TRP A 60 4.01 -16.86 -19.94
N SER A 61 3.29 -16.33 -20.93
CA SER A 61 3.90 -15.64 -22.05
C SER A 61 4.75 -14.47 -21.57
N ARG A 62 5.78 -14.13 -22.36
CA ARG A 62 6.66 -12.98 -22.09
C ARG A 62 5.86 -11.70 -21.85
N ALA A 63 4.85 -11.46 -22.68
CA ALA A 63 3.98 -10.28 -22.57
C ALA A 63 3.28 -10.21 -21.20
N LYS A 64 2.77 -11.34 -20.68
CA LYS A 64 2.16 -11.35 -19.34
C LYS A 64 3.17 -11.15 -18.23
N ILE A 65 4.35 -11.75 -18.33
CA ILE A 65 5.42 -11.56 -17.35
C ILE A 65 5.86 -10.08 -17.32
N ASP A 66 6.01 -9.44 -18.47
CA ASP A 66 6.40 -8.04 -18.56
C ASP A 66 5.29 -7.12 -18.00
N ASN A 67 4.02 -7.44 -18.23
CA ASN A 67 2.91 -6.73 -17.59
C ASN A 67 2.97 -6.84 -16.06
N HIS A 68 3.22 -8.03 -15.50
CA HIS A 68 3.31 -8.20 -14.04
C HIS A 68 4.44 -7.34 -13.45
N ARG A 69 5.59 -7.26 -14.14
CA ARG A 69 6.72 -6.41 -13.72
C ARG A 69 6.36 -4.93 -13.76
N SER A 70 5.64 -4.50 -14.79
CA SER A 70 5.15 -3.13 -14.90
C SER A 70 4.17 -2.78 -13.77
N GLU A 71 3.24 -3.69 -13.46
CA GLU A 71 2.29 -3.52 -12.34
C GLU A 71 3.03 -3.44 -11.00
N LEU A 72 4.04 -4.29 -10.76
CA LEU A 72 4.88 -4.24 -9.56
C LEU A 72 5.63 -2.90 -9.42
N ALA A 73 6.21 -2.41 -10.52
CA ALA A 73 6.90 -1.11 -10.54
C ALA A 73 5.96 0.07 -10.22
N GLU A 74 4.68 -0.03 -10.62
CA GLU A 74 3.67 0.97 -10.26
C GLU A 74 3.42 0.99 -8.74
N PHE A 75 3.30 -0.18 -8.10
CA PHE A 75 3.15 -0.27 -6.65
C PHE A 75 4.34 0.34 -5.91
N GLU A 76 5.56 0.04 -6.35
CA GLU A 76 6.77 0.64 -5.77
C GLU A 76 6.78 2.17 -5.92
N SER A 77 6.39 2.68 -7.09
CA SER A 77 6.29 4.13 -7.36
C SER A 77 5.27 4.80 -6.45
N ARG A 78 4.10 4.20 -6.26
CA ARG A 78 3.07 4.69 -5.34
C ARG A 78 3.55 4.66 -3.89
N TRP A 79 4.17 3.57 -3.45
CA TRP A 79 4.69 3.42 -2.08
C TRP A 79 5.77 4.47 -1.75
N ARG A 80 6.72 4.73 -2.67
CA ARG A 80 7.78 5.74 -2.47
C ARG A 80 7.28 7.18 -2.34
N LYS A 81 6.07 7.48 -2.82
CA LYS A 81 5.48 8.83 -2.77
C LYS A 81 4.77 9.12 -1.45
N ILE A 82 4.54 8.12 -0.60
CA ILE A 82 3.90 8.31 0.70
C ILE A 82 4.92 8.91 1.65
N ASP A 83 4.62 10.11 2.15
CA ASP A 83 5.34 10.72 3.26
C ASP A 83 4.79 10.15 4.57
N ILE A 84 5.66 9.59 5.41
CA ILE A 84 5.31 8.99 6.69
C ILE A 84 5.80 9.82 7.89
N ASN A 85 6.40 10.99 7.63
CA ASN A 85 6.91 11.85 8.68
C ASN A 85 5.75 12.33 9.57
N GLY A 86 5.92 12.18 10.89
CA GLY A 86 4.90 12.57 11.87
C GLY A 86 3.83 11.51 12.13
N TRP A 87 3.82 10.40 11.40
CA TRP A 87 2.86 9.32 11.66
C TRP A 87 3.15 8.60 12.99
N PRO A 88 2.14 8.02 13.65
CA PRO A 88 2.35 7.10 14.76
C PRO A 88 3.26 5.93 14.36
N ILE A 89 4.15 5.50 15.27
CA ILE A 89 5.11 4.41 15.01
C ILE A 89 4.45 3.16 14.41
N PRO A 90 3.29 2.67 14.87
CA PRO A 90 2.65 1.51 14.25
C PRO A 90 2.37 1.68 12.74
N LYS A 91 1.94 2.88 12.29
CA LYS A 91 1.70 3.14 10.87
C LYS A 91 2.98 3.26 10.05
N GLN A 92 4.08 3.74 10.65
CA GLN A 92 5.40 3.71 10.00
C GLN A 92 5.91 2.27 9.82
N VAL A 93 5.61 1.41 10.79
CA VAL A 93 5.89 -0.03 10.68
C VAL A 93 5.07 -0.65 9.55
N ASP A 94 3.77 -0.37 9.45
CA ASP A 94 2.92 -0.85 8.35
C ASP A 94 3.47 -0.44 6.97
N TYR A 95 3.86 0.83 6.83
CA TYR A 95 4.53 1.32 5.62
C TYR A 95 5.78 0.50 5.28
N SER A 96 6.62 0.23 6.28
CA SER A 96 7.86 -0.53 6.11
C SER A 96 7.60 -1.99 5.74
N LEU A 97 6.56 -2.60 6.33
CA LEU A 97 6.13 -3.96 6.02
C LEU A 97 5.66 -4.09 4.57
N ILE A 98 4.91 -3.11 4.06
CA ILE A 98 4.53 -3.06 2.65
C ILE A 98 5.75 -2.93 1.74
N GLY A 99 6.70 -2.05 2.05
CA GLY A 99 7.96 -1.96 1.29
C GLY A 99 8.74 -3.27 1.28
N SER A 100 8.77 -3.96 2.42
CA SER A 100 9.37 -5.29 2.57
C SER A 100 8.63 -6.37 1.76
N ALA A 101 7.31 -6.26 1.63
CA ALA A 101 6.51 -7.20 0.87
C ALA A 101 6.72 -7.02 -0.64
N LEU A 102 6.83 -5.77 -1.11
CA LEU A 102 7.12 -5.40 -2.50
C LEU A 102 8.48 -5.95 -2.98
N SER A 103 9.52 -5.86 -2.14
CA SER A 103 10.88 -6.30 -2.49
C SER A 103 11.08 -7.83 -2.57
N ARG A 104 10.05 -8.62 -2.22
CA ARG A 104 10.11 -10.10 -2.19
C ARG A 104 9.19 -10.75 -3.22
N VAL A 105 8.72 -10.00 -4.21
CA VAL A 105 7.93 -10.51 -5.34
C VAL A 105 8.75 -10.40 -6.61
#